data_AF-A0A371F553-F1
#
_entry.id   AF-A0A371F553-F1
#
_cell.length_a   1.000
_cell.length_b   1.000
_cell.length_c   1.000
_cell.angle_alpha   90.00
_cell.angle_beta   90.00
_cell.angle_gamma   90.00
#
_symmetry.space_group_name_H-M   'P 1'
#
loop_
_entity.id
_entity.type
_entity.pdbx_description
1 polymer ?
#
loop_
_entity_poly.entity_id
_entity_poly.type
_entity_poly.pdbx_seq_one_letter_code
_entity_poly.pdbx_strand_id
1 'polypeptide(L)'
;MVATRACNDFKTFKAFVEKQSGCRIKVLKTDKGQEYLICTNFFEQHGIQHQLTTRYTLTKWKVVATSIYILNVSNKKCCDKTPEDAWSKRRSSIKHLRVFGCIAYAHVPDQLKKKLDDKGEGCIFIGYSTISKAYKLYNQRQKDWSLKSQKEEMMIHDNYEENERQMDSIPSEPKSSNKP
;
A
#
# COMPACT_ATOMS: atom_id res chain seq x y z
N MET A 1 27.81 -1.52 17.86
CA MET A 1 28.15 -2.66 16.97
C MET A 1 27.04 -3.08 16.01
N VAL A 2 25.75 -2.92 16.32
CA VAL A 2 24.64 -3.37 15.42
C VAL A 2 24.51 -2.52 14.15
N ALA A 3 24.74 -1.21 14.22
CA ALA A 3 24.51 -0.30 13.10
C ALA A 3 25.44 -0.54 11.88
N THR A 4 26.67 -0.99 12.10
CA THR A 4 27.63 -1.26 11.01
C THR A 4 27.22 -2.49 10.17
N ARG A 5 26.46 -3.41 10.76
CA ARG A 5 26.03 -4.66 10.11
C ARG A 5 24.99 -4.40 9.03
N ALA A 6 23.96 -3.63 9.34
CA ALA A 6 22.91 -3.26 8.38
C ALA A 6 23.48 -2.58 7.12
N CYS A 7 24.50 -1.73 7.29
CA CYS A 7 25.16 -1.08 6.17
C CYS A 7 25.91 -2.04 5.26
N ASN A 8 26.64 -2.99 5.84
CA ASN A 8 27.40 -3.98 5.09
C ASN A 8 26.47 -4.98 4.38
N ASP A 9 25.36 -5.35 5.02
CA ASP A 9 24.34 -6.19 4.42
C ASP A 9 23.70 -5.48 3.21
N PHE A 10 23.40 -4.18 3.34
CA PHE A 10 22.86 -3.40 2.21
C PHE A 10 23.84 -3.32 1.03
N LYS A 11 25.14 -3.15 1.28
CA LYS A 11 26.16 -3.13 0.20
C LYS A 11 26.16 -4.43 -0.59
N THR A 12 26.09 -5.55 0.12
CA THR A 12 26.01 -6.89 -0.48
C THR A 12 24.72 -7.06 -1.28
N PHE A 13 23.60 -6.62 -0.70
CA PHE A 13 22.29 -6.65 -1.35
C PHE A 13 22.24 -5.79 -2.63
N LYS A 14 22.78 -4.57 -2.59
CA LYS A 14 22.85 -3.67 -3.76
C LYS A 14 23.58 -4.36 -4.92
N ALA A 15 24.78 -4.89 -4.66
CA ALA A 15 25.56 -5.56 -5.68
C ALA A 15 24.83 -6.75 -6.30
N PHE A 16 24.14 -7.53 -5.47
CA PHE A 16 23.32 -8.66 -5.92
C PHE A 16 22.15 -8.21 -6.80
N VAL A 17 21.31 -7.29 -6.33
CA VAL A 17 20.10 -6.85 -7.04
C VAL A 17 20.42 -6.16 -8.35
N GLU A 18 21.42 -5.28 -8.38
CA GLU A 18 21.79 -4.56 -9.60
C GLU A 18 22.35 -5.52 -10.67
N LYS A 19 23.12 -6.53 -10.25
CA LYS A 19 23.63 -7.55 -11.17
C LYS A 19 22.52 -8.46 -11.70
N GLN A 20 21.57 -8.83 -10.83
CA GLN A 20 20.49 -9.75 -11.19
C GLN A 20 19.42 -9.08 -12.05
N SER A 21 19.14 -7.79 -11.82
CA SER A 21 18.10 -7.04 -12.54
C SER A 21 18.61 -6.20 -13.71
N GLY A 22 19.93 -5.94 -13.78
CA GLY A 22 20.53 -4.99 -14.72
C GLY A 22 20.15 -3.52 -14.47
N CYS A 23 19.41 -3.23 -13.39
CA CYS A 23 18.90 -1.90 -13.05
C CYS A 23 19.60 -1.36 -11.81
N ARG A 24 19.96 -0.07 -11.80
CA ARG A 24 20.56 0.60 -10.63
C ARG A 24 19.52 1.06 -9.62
N ILE A 25 19.84 0.97 -8.33
CA ILE A 25 18.97 1.48 -7.26
C ILE A 25 19.04 3.02 -7.26
N LYS A 26 17.92 3.68 -7.55
CA LYS A 26 17.86 5.16 -7.61
C LYS A 26 17.46 5.80 -6.28
N VAL A 27 16.55 5.17 -5.56
CA VAL A 27 15.94 5.72 -4.34
C VAL A 27 15.85 4.62 -3.29
N LEU A 28 16.32 4.92 -2.07
CA LEU A 28 16.15 4.06 -0.90
C LEU A 28 15.27 4.80 0.12
N LYS A 29 14.17 4.17 0.53
CA LYS A 29 13.30 4.69 1.59
C LYS A 29 13.49 3.85 2.85
N THR A 30 14.01 4.44 3.91
CA THR A 30 14.16 3.78 5.22
C THR A 30 13.27 4.46 6.25
N ASP A 31 13.05 3.82 7.40
CA ASP A 31 12.51 4.52 8.56
C ASP A 31 13.59 5.44 9.18
N LYS A 32 13.24 6.15 10.26
CA LYS A 32 14.19 6.97 11.03
C LYS A 32 15.09 6.13 11.95
N GLY A 33 15.27 4.83 11.68
CA GLY A 33 16.21 3.97 12.39
C GLY A 33 17.64 4.48 12.25
N GLN A 34 18.42 4.41 13.34
CA GLN A 34 19.78 4.97 13.36
C GLN A 34 20.76 4.14 12.51
N GLU A 35 20.45 2.88 12.25
CA GLU A 35 21.31 1.96 11.51
C GLU A 35 21.55 2.36 10.05
N TYR A 36 20.56 3.00 9.40
CA TYR A 36 20.69 3.47 8.01
C TYR A 36 21.18 4.91 7.91
N LEU A 37 21.19 5.66 9.01
CA LEU A 37 21.76 7.01 9.04
C LEU A 37 23.29 6.99 8.89
N ILE A 38 23.96 5.93 9.35
CA ILE A 38 25.41 5.77 9.20
C ILE A 38 25.79 5.42 7.74
N CYS A 39 24.83 4.95 6.93
CA CYS A 39 25.04 4.64 5.52
C CYS A 39 24.80 5.81 4.56
N THR A 40 24.39 6.98 5.05
CA THR A 40 24.06 8.13 4.19
C THR A 40 25.21 8.47 3.24
N ASN A 41 26.45 8.51 3.75
CA ASN A 41 27.65 8.76 2.96
C ASN A 41 27.82 7.75 1.81
N PHE A 42 27.46 6.48 2.02
CA PHE A 42 27.51 5.45 0.98
C PHE A 42 26.44 5.67 -0.09
N PHE A 43 25.23 6.08 0.32
CA PHE A 43 24.14 6.36 -0.61
C PHE A 43 24.47 7.54 -1.51
N GLU A 44 25.02 8.63 -0.95
CA GLU A 44 25.46 9.80 -1.70
C GLU A 44 26.55 9.45 -2.73
N GLN A 45 27.57 8.68 -2.33
CA GLN A 45 28.62 8.21 -3.24
C GLN A 45 28.10 7.40 -4.42
N HIS A 46 27.01 6.67 -4.23
CA HIS A 46 26.40 5.84 -5.28
C HIS A 46 25.23 6.52 -5.99
N GLY A 47 24.96 7.80 -5.70
CA GLY A 47 23.85 8.56 -6.29
C GLY A 47 22.47 8.04 -5.89
N ILE A 48 22.36 7.34 -4.76
CA ILE A 48 21.10 6.81 -4.25
C ILE A 48 20.44 7.90 -3.40
N GLN A 49 19.26 8.34 -3.80
CA GLN A 49 18.48 9.27 -3.00
C GLN A 49 17.93 8.56 -1.76
N HIS A 50 18.48 8.89 -0.58
CA HIS A 50 18.00 8.36 0.68
C HIS A 50 16.85 9.22 1.22
N GLN A 51 15.66 8.64 1.26
CA GLN A 51 14.45 9.29 1.74
C GLN A 51 14.05 8.70 3.09
N LEU A 52 14.12 9.51 4.15
CA LEU A 52 13.61 9.10 5.45
C LEU A 52 12.08 9.15 5.44
N THR A 53 11.47 8.03 5.78
CA THR A 53 10.02 7.96 5.94
C THR A 53 9.66 8.74 7.21
N THR A 54 8.83 9.77 7.08
CA THR A 54 8.26 10.44 8.24
C THR A 54 7.47 9.42 9.07
N ARG A 55 7.70 9.40 10.39
CA ARG A 55 6.86 8.65 11.33
C ARG A 55 5.42 9.06 11.02
N TYR A 56 4.52 8.07 10.89
CA TYR A 56 3.14 8.17 10.38
C TYR A 56 2.91 7.96 8.88
N THR A 57 3.79 7.25 8.16
CA THR A 57 3.38 6.62 6.88
C THR A 57 2.96 5.17 7.04
N LEU A 58 2.07 4.90 8.01
CA LEU A 58 1.42 3.59 8.15
C LEU A 58 0.68 3.15 6.86
N THR A 59 0.40 4.07 5.94
CA THR A 59 -0.22 3.83 4.65
C THR A 59 0.74 3.29 3.57
N LYS A 60 2.01 3.73 3.52
CA LYS A 60 2.93 3.33 2.43
C LYS A 60 3.24 1.83 2.44
N TRP A 61 3.59 1.27 3.59
CA TRP A 61 3.87 -0.17 3.68
C TRP A 61 2.61 -1.01 3.46
N LYS A 62 1.44 -0.51 3.88
CA LYS A 62 0.15 -1.19 3.65
C LYS A 62 -0.22 -1.24 2.17
N VAL A 63 0.09 -0.19 1.40
CA VAL A 63 -0.03 -0.20 -0.07
C VAL A 63 0.87 -1.28 -0.66
N VAL A 64 2.16 -1.29 -0.32
CA VAL A 64 3.12 -2.27 -0.87
C VAL A 64 2.71 -3.70 -0.54
N ALA A 65 2.33 -3.97 0.72
CA ALA A 65 1.85 -5.28 1.13
C ALA A 65 0.58 -5.70 0.37
N THR A 66 -0.33 -4.76 0.12
CA THR A 66 -1.56 -5.00 -0.66
C THR A 66 -1.25 -5.32 -2.11
N SER A 67 -0.34 -4.57 -2.75
CA SER A 67 0.09 -4.83 -4.13
C SER A 67 0.76 -6.19 -4.26
N ILE A 68 1.66 -6.55 -3.34
CA ILE A 68 2.31 -7.86 -3.32
C ILE A 68 1.27 -8.98 -3.18
N TYR A 69 0.31 -8.81 -2.27
CA TYR A 69 -0.76 -9.78 -2.09
C TYR A 69 -1.59 -9.97 -3.37
N ILE A 70 -2.04 -8.87 -4.00
CA ILE A 70 -2.78 -8.92 -5.26
C ILE A 70 -1.97 -9.64 -6.35
N LEU A 71 -0.68 -9.34 -6.48
CA LEU A 71 0.20 -9.98 -7.46
C LEU A 71 0.38 -11.49 -7.20
N ASN A 72 0.40 -11.91 -5.94
CA ASN A 72 0.54 -13.33 -5.58
C ASN A 72 -0.75 -14.13 -5.81
N VAL A 73 -1.90 -13.47 -5.74
CA VAL A 73 -3.24 -14.08 -5.92
C VAL A 73 -3.74 -13.94 -7.36
N SER A 74 -3.18 -13.04 -8.16
CA SER A 74 -3.63 -12.81 -9.54
C SER A 74 -2.87 -13.68 -10.53
N ASN A 75 -3.61 -14.31 -11.45
CA ASN A 75 -2.98 -15.04 -12.55
C ASN A 75 -2.31 -14.06 -13.52
N LYS A 76 -1.05 -14.32 -13.84
CA LYS A 76 -0.42 -13.67 -15.00
C LYS A 76 -0.94 -14.36 -16.25
N LYS A 77 -1.20 -13.61 -17.33
CA LYS A 77 -1.74 -14.14 -18.61
C LYS A 77 -1.02 -15.40 -19.15
N CYS A 78 0.23 -15.64 -18.77
CA CYS A 78 1.06 -16.75 -19.23
C CYS A 78 1.06 -17.98 -18.30
N CYS A 79 0.40 -17.92 -17.14
CA CYS A 79 0.45 -18.98 -16.13
C CYS A 79 -0.96 -19.33 -15.64
N ASP A 80 -1.35 -20.60 -15.74
CA ASP A 80 -2.65 -21.10 -15.26
C ASP A 80 -2.77 -21.19 -13.72
N LYS A 81 -1.65 -20.98 -13.04
CA LYS A 81 -1.49 -21.04 -11.58
C LYS A 81 -0.88 -19.74 -11.08
N THR A 82 -1.46 -19.19 -10.02
CA THR A 82 -0.90 -18.05 -9.30
C THR A 82 0.29 -18.52 -8.43
N PRO A 83 1.22 -17.63 -8.06
CA PRO A 83 2.25 -17.96 -7.07
C PRO A 83 1.68 -18.54 -5.77
N GLU A 84 0.56 -18.00 -5.29
CA GLU A 84 -0.11 -18.52 -4.09
C GLU A 84 -0.72 -19.91 -4.32
N ASP A 85 -1.30 -20.18 -5.49
CA ASP A 85 -1.85 -21.50 -5.85
C ASP A 85 -0.74 -22.55 -5.96
N ALA A 86 0.40 -22.18 -6.53
CA ALA A 86 1.56 -23.06 -6.69
C ALA A 86 2.17 -23.42 -5.32
N TRP A 87 2.24 -22.45 -4.40
CA TRP A 87 2.80 -22.65 -3.06
C TRP A 87 1.84 -23.38 -2.12
N SER A 88 0.58 -22.96 -2.07
CA SER A 88 -0.43 -23.50 -1.16
C SER A 88 -1.09 -24.79 -1.67
N LYS A 89 -0.87 -25.14 -2.95
CA LYS A 89 -1.53 -26.26 -3.67
C LYS A 89 -3.06 -26.18 -3.64
N ARG A 90 -3.62 -25.02 -3.33
CA ARG A 90 -5.06 -24.75 -3.28
C ARG A 90 -5.34 -23.53 -4.14
N ARG A 91 -6.42 -23.55 -4.91
CA ARG A 91 -6.86 -22.37 -5.65
C ARG A 91 -7.40 -21.32 -4.68
N SER A 92 -6.77 -20.17 -4.64
CA SER A 92 -7.29 -18.99 -3.96
C SER A 92 -8.48 -18.42 -4.73
N SER A 93 -9.55 -18.08 -4.01
CA SER A 93 -10.66 -17.31 -4.60
C SER A 93 -10.21 -15.89 -4.87
N ILE A 94 -10.57 -15.30 -6.00
CA ILE A 94 -10.28 -13.88 -6.31
C ILE A 94 -11.42 -12.97 -5.84
N LYS A 95 -12.58 -13.54 -5.46
CA LYS A 95 -13.81 -12.80 -5.11
C LYS A 95 -13.63 -11.82 -3.95
N HIS A 96 -12.63 -12.03 -3.09
CA HIS A 96 -12.35 -11.15 -1.95
C HIS A 96 -11.36 -10.02 -2.27
N LEU A 97 -10.78 -9.97 -3.48
CA LEU A 97 -9.89 -8.87 -3.85
C LEU A 97 -10.68 -7.56 -3.99
N ARG A 98 -10.10 -6.47 -3.48
CA ARG A 98 -10.66 -5.12 -3.48
C ARG A 98 -9.58 -4.09 -3.79
N VAL A 99 -10.01 -2.99 -4.41
CA VAL A 99 -9.14 -1.87 -4.79
C VAL A 99 -8.69 -1.12 -3.53
N PHE A 100 -7.39 -0.95 -3.36
CA PHE A 100 -6.83 -0.15 -2.28
C PHE A 100 -7.45 1.27 -2.28
N GLY A 101 -7.91 1.73 -1.13
CA GLY A 101 -8.51 3.06 -0.97
C GLY A 101 -10.01 3.14 -1.26
N CYS A 102 -10.68 2.05 -1.61
CA CYS A 102 -12.13 2.07 -1.81
C CYS A 102 -12.89 2.37 -0.51
N ILE A 103 -14.09 2.95 -0.66
CA ILE A 103 -15.00 3.19 0.46
C ILE A 103 -15.62 1.85 0.86
N ALA A 104 -15.45 1.48 2.12
CA ALA A 104 -15.95 0.24 2.69
C ALA A 104 -16.75 0.52 3.95
N TYR A 105 -17.91 -0.12 4.09
CA TYR A 105 -18.74 0.02 5.28
C TYR A 105 -18.49 -1.15 6.23
N ALA A 106 -17.98 -0.86 7.42
CA ALA A 106 -17.77 -1.84 8.47
C ALA A 106 -19.09 -2.07 9.22
N HIS A 107 -19.51 -3.32 9.40
CA HIS A 107 -20.69 -3.61 10.20
C HIS A 107 -20.49 -3.13 11.65
N VAL A 108 -21.47 -2.36 12.14
CA VAL A 108 -21.56 -1.93 13.53
C VAL A 108 -22.44 -2.94 14.26
N PRO A 109 -22.00 -3.55 15.37
CA PRO A 109 -22.86 -4.44 16.17
C PRO A 109 -24.09 -3.71 16.69
N ASP A 110 -25.24 -4.37 16.71
CA ASP A 110 -26.51 -3.77 17.16
C ASP A 110 -26.48 -3.30 18.61
N GLN A 111 -25.59 -3.88 19.44
CA GLN A 111 -25.35 -3.48 20.83
C GLN A 111 -24.83 -2.04 20.97
N LEU A 112 -24.16 -1.52 19.94
CA LEU A 112 -23.64 -0.16 19.92
C LEU A 112 -24.60 0.81 19.21
N LYS A 113 -25.70 0.32 18.65
CA LYS A 113 -26.69 1.12 17.92
C LYS A 113 -27.81 1.57 18.84
N LYS A 114 -28.19 2.84 18.72
CA LYS A 114 -29.48 3.36 19.18
C LYS A 114 -30.51 3.23 18.06
N LYS A 115 -31.80 3.29 18.41
CA LYS A 115 -32.91 3.17 17.46
C LYS A 115 -32.79 4.34 16.46
N LEU A 116 -32.43 4.04 15.20
CA LEU A 116 -32.15 4.93 14.05
C LEU A 116 -30.67 5.16 13.68
N ASP A 117 -29.70 4.54 14.36
CA ASP A 117 -28.30 4.64 13.93
C ASP A 117 -28.00 3.83 12.66
N ASP A 118 -27.05 4.31 11.86
CA ASP A 118 -26.59 3.65 10.63
C ASP A 118 -26.11 2.21 10.90
N LYS A 119 -26.41 1.30 9.96
CA LYS A 119 -26.03 -0.12 10.09
C LYS A 119 -24.54 -0.37 9.88
N GLY A 120 -23.82 0.59 9.30
CA GLY A 120 -22.41 0.45 8.97
C GLY A 120 -21.65 1.76 9.09
N GLU A 121 -20.37 1.65 9.43
CA GLU A 121 -19.47 2.78 9.55
C GLU A 121 -18.60 2.92 8.30
N GLY A 122 -18.67 4.07 7.64
CA GLY A 122 -17.86 4.39 6.47
C GLY A 122 -16.37 4.44 6.81
N CYS A 123 -15.58 3.60 6.12
CA CYS A 123 -14.15 3.44 6.28
C CYS A 123 -13.44 3.40 4.92
N ILE A 124 -12.11 3.47 4.95
CA ILE A 124 -11.25 3.31 3.77
C ILE A 124 -10.61 1.92 3.81
N PHE A 125 -10.69 1.17 2.72
CA PHE A 125 -9.98 -0.09 2.59
C PHE A 125 -8.47 0.12 2.45
N ILE A 126 -7.68 -0.51 3.31
CA ILE A 126 -6.24 -0.34 3.35
C ILE A 126 -5.47 -1.61 2.97
N GLY A 127 -6.07 -2.79 3.08
CA GLY A 127 -5.40 -4.02 2.68
C GLY A 127 -5.88 -5.25 3.43
N TYR A 128 -5.08 -6.30 3.33
CA TYR A 128 -5.43 -7.62 3.84
C TYR A 128 -4.70 -7.94 5.15
N SER A 129 -5.34 -8.73 6.01
CA SER A 129 -4.68 -9.34 7.17
C SER A 129 -3.76 -10.47 6.73
N THR A 130 -2.58 -10.57 7.34
CA THR A 130 -1.62 -11.64 7.08
C THR A 130 -1.91 -12.89 7.90
N ILE A 131 -2.76 -12.76 8.93
CA ILE A 131 -3.04 -13.82 9.92
C ILE A 131 -4.43 -14.43 9.68
N SER A 132 -5.36 -13.65 9.16
CA SER A 132 -6.77 -14.03 9.05
C SER A 132 -7.38 -13.60 7.70
N LYS A 133 -8.51 -14.22 7.33
CA LYS A 133 -9.33 -13.79 6.19
C LYS A 133 -10.14 -12.54 6.55
N ALA A 134 -9.43 -11.46 6.84
CA ALA A 134 -9.99 -10.19 7.28
C ALA A 134 -9.40 -9.03 6.47
N TYR A 135 -10.18 -7.98 6.35
CA TYR A 135 -9.79 -6.72 5.76
C TYR A 135 -9.31 -5.75 6.84
N LYS A 136 -8.30 -4.96 6.49
CA LYS A 136 -7.83 -3.82 7.27
C LYS A 136 -8.54 -2.58 6.76
N LEU A 137 -9.34 -1.98 7.61
CA LEU A 137 -10.08 -0.76 7.33
C LEU A 137 -9.52 0.39 8.15
N TYR A 138 -9.55 1.60 7.60
CA TYR A 138 -9.17 2.81 8.31
C TYR A 138 -10.38 3.72 8.47
N ASN A 139 -10.66 4.07 9.72
CA ASN A 139 -11.72 4.99 10.06
C ASN A 139 -11.13 6.40 10.21
N GLN A 140 -11.54 7.31 9.32
CA GLN A 140 -11.06 8.68 9.36
C GLN A 140 -11.54 9.46 10.60
N ARG A 141 -12.72 9.12 11.14
CA ARG A 141 -13.34 9.81 12.28
C ARG A 141 -12.63 9.48 13.58
N GLN A 142 -12.38 8.19 13.83
CA GLN A 142 -11.68 7.73 15.03
C GLN A 142 -10.16 7.83 14.92
N LYS A 143 -9.63 8.13 13.71
CA LYS A 143 -8.20 8.08 13.37
C LYS A 143 -7.53 6.74 13.70
N ASP A 144 -8.32 5.67 13.71
CA ASP A 144 -7.87 4.30 14.02
C ASP A 144 -8.16 3.33 12.88
N TRP A 145 -7.51 2.17 12.89
CA TRP A 145 -7.74 1.09 11.94
C TRP A 145 -8.35 -0.13 12.63
N SER A 146 -9.29 -0.77 11.97
CA SER A 146 -9.99 -1.95 12.48
C SER A 146 -9.79 -3.14 11.54
N LEU A 147 -9.82 -4.34 12.10
CA LEU A 147 -9.87 -5.59 11.35
C LEU A 147 -11.32 -6.07 11.28
N LYS A 148 -11.82 -6.28 10.07
CA LYS A 148 -13.17 -6.78 9.83
C LYS A 148 -13.13 -8.03 8.98
N SER A 149 -13.90 -9.04 9.38
CA SER A 149 -13.88 -10.35 8.73
C SER A 149 -14.48 -10.25 7.34
N GLN A 150 -13.98 -11.03 6.38
CA GLN A 150 -14.61 -11.14 5.05
C GLN A 150 -16.05 -11.66 5.11
N LYS A 151 -16.44 -12.35 6.19
CA LYS A 151 -17.80 -12.87 6.41
C LYS A 151 -18.77 -11.84 6.98
N GLU A 152 -18.26 -10.78 7.62
CA GLU A 152 -19.11 -9.63 7.93
C GLU A 152 -19.39 -8.98 6.57
N GLU A 153 -20.62 -9.02 6.09
CA GLU A 153 -21.00 -8.49 4.76
C GLU A 153 -20.67 -6.99 4.69
N MET A 154 -19.44 -6.69 4.26
CA MET A 154 -19.01 -5.32 4.04
C MET A 154 -19.60 -4.88 2.71
N MET A 155 -20.52 -3.93 2.75
CA MET A 155 -20.92 -3.21 1.55
C MET A 155 -19.74 -2.36 1.12
N ILE A 156 -19.21 -2.66 -0.06
CA ILE A 156 -18.18 -1.88 -0.71
C ILE A 156 -18.87 -1.23 -1.89
N HIS A 157 -18.91 0.11 -1.88
CA HIS A 157 -19.32 0.84 -3.06
C HIS A 157 -18.14 0.83 -4.02
N ASP A 158 -18.22 -0.03 -5.02
CA ASP A 158 -17.31 -0.01 -6.16
C ASP A 158 -17.62 1.25 -6.99
N ASN A 159 -17.11 2.41 -6.54
CA ASN A 159 -17.19 3.65 -7.31
C ASN A 159 -16.30 3.53 -8.54
N TYR A 160 -16.84 2.98 -9.62
CA TYR A 160 -16.16 2.95 -10.92
C TYR A 160 -16.64 4.04 -11.90
N GLU A 161 -17.63 4.89 -11.58
CA GLU A 161 -18.18 5.82 -12.60
C GLU A 161 -18.41 7.29 -12.22
N GLU A 162 -18.10 7.80 -11.02
CA GLU A 162 -18.47 9.20 -10.69
C GLU A 162 -17.33 10.22 -10.52
N ASN A 163 -16.06 9.84 -10.69
CA ASN A 163 -14.93 10.77 -10.54
C ASN A 163 -14.32 11.29 -11.86
N GLU A 164 -15.06 11.28 -12.98
CA GLU A 164 -14.64 11.98 -14.22
C GLU A 164 -15.29 13.35 -14.43
N ARG A 165 -16.29 13.78 -13.63
CA ARG A 165 -16.99 15.06 -13.88
C ARG A 165 -16.57 16.25 -13.02
N GLN A 166 -15.40 16.19 -12.37
CA GLN A 166 -14.93 17.32 -11.55
C GLN A 166 -13.43 17.62 -11.67
N MET A 167 -12.85 17.34 -12.84
CA MET A 167 -11.53 17.87 -13.24
C MET A 167 -11.55 18.78 -14.48
N ASP A 168 -12.71 19.03 -15.09
CA ASP A 168 -12.84 19.99 -16.20
C ASP A 168 -13.20 21.39 -15.71
N SER A 169 -12.25 22.03 -15.02
CA SER A 169 -12.17 23.50 -14.95
C SER A 169 -10.84 23.92 -14.34
N ILE A 170 -9.75 23.73 -15.10
CA ILE A 170 -8.51 24.49 -14.88
C ILE A 170 -8.66 25.80 -15.67
N PRO A 171 -8.69 26.98 -15.02
CA PRO A 171 -8.65 28.24 -15.75
C PRO A 171 -7.33 28.34 -16.52
N SER A 172 -7.40 28.60 -17.82
CA SER A 172 -6.25 28.86 -18.67
C SER A 172 -5.43 30.04 -18.13
N GLU A 173 -4.15 29.82 -17.80
CA GLU A 173 -3.22 30.90 -17.51
C GLU A 173 -3.02 31.80 -18.75
N PRO A 174 -2.93 33.13 -18.59
CA PRO A 174 -2.72 34.06 -19.69
C PRO A 174 -1.30 33.95 -20.25
N LYS A 175 -1.21 33.87 -21.59
CA LYS A 175 0.06 33.93 -22.33
C LYS A 175 0.71 35.31 -22.13
N SER A 176 1.74 35.37 -21.30
CA SER A 176 2.71 36.45 -21.32
C SER A 176 3.77 36.15 -22.39
N SER A 177 3.56 36.70 -23.57
CA SER A 177 4.63 36.96 -24.54
C SER A 177 5.56 38.01 -23.95
N ASN A 178 6.85 37.71 -23.84
CA ASN A 178 7.94 38.62 -24.21
C ASN A 178 9.32 37.95 -24.01
N LYS A 179 10.05 37.80 -25.12
CA LYS A 179 11.51 37.79 -25.19
C LYS A 179 11.89 38.09 -26.65
N PRO A 180 13.04 38.72 -26.95
CA PRO A 180 13.98 39.47 -26.11
C PRO A 180 13.74 40.99 -26.12
#